data_AF-A0A1M7XW05-F1
#
_entry.id   AF-A0A1M7XW05-F1
#
_cell.length_a   1.000
_cell.length_b   1.000
_cell.length_c   1.000
_cell.angle_alpha   90.00
_cell.angle_beta   90.00
_cell.angle_gamma   90.00
#
_symmetry.space_group_name_H-M   'P 1'
#
loop_
_entity.id
_entity.type
_entity.pdbx_description
1 polymer ?
#
loop_
_entity_poly.entity_id
_entity_poly.type
_entity_poly.pdbx_seq_one_letter_code
_entity_poly.pdbx_strand_id
1 'polypeptide(L)'
;MATNNTFLTTQVGSWPRSKTMLKALRGYQKGTVSRNEFNNVANDEIRRTVELQEKAGLDILVDGEHRRESFYAFITDKVAGTALMSLADMLDYVEDKAAFEEMLRTMDMPASAVKNPTCVGKLSRKESLALGDLRFMRNLTSKPVKITLPGPYLLTRSMWVTALTRKVYRNHKKMADDVVKILREELIDLRDAGCEFVQFDEPVLTEVVMSEECERRTFM
;
A
#
# COMPACT_ATOMS: atom_id res chain seq x y z
N MET A 1 36.77 4.43 7.93
CA MET A 1 36.97 5.07 6.61
C MET A 1 35.59 5.36 6.06
N ALA A 2 35.24 6.62 5.84
CA ALA A 2 33.98 6.96 5.18
C ALA A 2 34.09 6.51 3.72
N THR A 3 33.36 5.45 3.36
CA THR A 3 33.18 5.08 1.96
C THR A 3 32.36 6.20 1.33
N ASN A 4 33.03 7.06 0.57
CA ASN A 4 32.39 8.14 -0.18
C ASN A 4 31.61 7.51 -1.33
N ASN A 5 30.45 6.91 -1.04
CA ASN A 5 29.63 6.23 -2.04
C ASN A 5 29.05 7.27 -2.99
N THR A 6 29.60 7.28 -4.21
CA THR A 6 29.17 8.18 -5.29
C THR A 6 27.78 7.81 -5.83
N PHE A 7 27.39 6.54 -5.69
CA PHE A 7 26.09 6.02 -6.11
C PHE A 7 25.48 5.18 -4.99
N LEU A 8 24.38 5.66 -4.41
CA LEU A 8 23.63 4.91 -3.40
C LEU A 8 22.77 3.84 -4.06
N THR A 9 22.69 2.68 -3.43
CA THR A 9 21.95 1.51 -3.88
C THR A 9 20.78 1.21 -2.94
N THR A 10 19.62 0.88 -3.51
CA THR A 10 18.41 0.53 -2.77
C THR A 10 17.49 -0.35 -3.62
N GLN A 11 16.42 -0.85 -3.02
CA GLN A 11 15.33 -1.58 -3.69
C GLN A 11 14.08 -0.70 -3.77
N VAL A 12 13.15 -1.00 -4.68
CA VAL A 12 11.93 -0.20 -4.85
C VAL A 12 11.02 -0.28 -3.62
N GLY A 13 10.80 -1.48 -3.06
CA GLY A 13 9.90 -1.70 -1.91
C GLY A 13 9.73 -3.18 -1.61
N SER A 14 8.65 -3.78 -2.12
CA SER A 14 8.31 -5.19 -1.88
C SER A 14 9.40 -6.20 -2.22
N TRP A 15 9.45 -7.30 -1.47
CA TRP A 15 10.34 -8.45 -1.69
C TRP A 15 9.57 -9.75 -1.95
N PRO A 16 10.17 -10.73 -2.65
CA PRO A 16 9.58 -12.05 -2.82
C PRO A 16 9.23 -12.70 -1.48
N ARG A 17 7.97 -13.12 -1.34
CA ARG A 17 7.47 -13.78 -0.12
C ARG A 17 7.83 -15.27 -0.13
N SER A 18 8.35 -15.77 0.99
CA SER A 18 8.61 -17.20 1.15
C SER A 18 7.33 -18.03 1.13
N LYS A 19 7.46 -19.36 0.97
CA LYS A 19 6.31 -20.28 1.10
C LYS A 19 5.62 -20.16 2.46
N THR A 20 6.39 -19.95 3.53
CA THR A 20 5.88 -19.75 4.89
C THR A 20 5.07 -18.46 4.99
N MET A 21 5.60 -17.37 4.44
CA MET A 21 4.91 -16.07 4.40
C MET A 21 3.61 -16.13 3.59
N LEU A 22 3.65 -16.79 2.42
CA LEU A 22 2.46 -16.98 1.58
C LEU A 22 1.39 -17.82 2.29
N LYS A 23 1.79 -18.86 3.04
CA LYS A 23 0.86 -19.67 3.85
C LYS A 23 0.24 -18.84 4.97
N ALA A 24 1.04 -18.06 5.69
CA ALA A 24 0.57 -17.18 6.75
C ALA A 24 -0.40 -16.11 6.23
N LEU A 25 -0.06 -15.44 5.12
CA LEU A 25 -0.91 -14.45 4.47
C LEU A 25 -2.26 -15.04 4.06
N ARG A 26 -2.27 -16.20 3.40
CA ARG A 26 -3.52 -16.89 3.02
C ARG A 26 -4.34 -17.29 4.22
N GLY A 27 -3.70 -17.74 5.29
CA GLY A 27 -4.38 -18.07 6.54
C GLY A 27 -4.99 -16.84 7.22
N TYR A 28 -4.26 -15.72 7.20
CA TYR A 28 -4.72 -14.45 7.76
C TYR A 28 -5.95 -13.92 7.00
N GLN A 29 -5.89 -13.94 5.66
CA GLN A 29 -7.00 -13.54 4.80
C GLN A 29 -8.26 -14.43 4.95
N LYS A 30 -8.08 -15.70 5.38
CA LYS A 30 -9.17 -16.64 5.68
C LYS A 30 -9.64 -16.59 7.15
N GLY A 31 -8.99 -15.79 7.99
CA GLY A 31 -9.26 -15.73 9.43
C GLY A 31 -8.81 -16.96 10.21
N THR A 32 -8.05 -17.88 9.59
CA THR A 32 -7.53 -19.09 10.26
C THR A 32 -6.16 -18.86 10.92
N VAL A 33 -5.55 -17.71 10.69
CA VAL A 33 -4.31 -17.26 11.33
C VAL A 33 -4.60 -15.88 11.93
N SER A 34 -4.26 -15.69 13.20
CA SER A 34 -4.45 -14.41 13.87
C SER A 34 -3.49 -13.34 13.34
N ARG A 35 -3.81 -12.06 13.56
CA ARG A 35 -2.91 -10.95 13.20
C ARG A 35 -1.53 -11.08 13.86
N ASN A 36 -1.48 -11.56 15.10
CA ASN A 36 -0.22 -11.73 15.83
C ASN A 36 0.64 -12.84 15.23
N GLU A 37 0.04 -13.99 14.88
CA GLU A 37 0.77 -15.08 14.22
C GLU A 37 1.27 -14.65 12.84
N PHE A 38 0.45 -13.95 12.05
CA PHE A 38 0.84 -13.38 10.77
C PHE A 38 2.03 -12.41 10.92
N ASN A 39 1.94 -11.49 11.89
CA ASN A 39 3.00 -10.52 12.16
C ASN A 39 4.29 -11.20 12.62
N ASN A 40 4.22 -12.29 13.39
CA ASN A 40 5.42 -13.04 13.81
C ASN A 40 6.13 -13.67 12.61
N VAL A 41 5.40 -14.30 11.68
CA VAL A 41 5.99 -14.83 10.45
C VAL A 41 6.58 -13.70 9.60
N ALA A 42 5.87 -12.57 9.47
CA ALA A 42 6.38 -11.41 8.75
C ALA A 42 7.66 -10.83 9.39
N ASN A 43 7.75 -10.82 10.72
CA ASN A 43 8.96 -10.37 11.43
C ASN A 43 10.18 -11.20 11.07
N ASP A 44 10.02 -12.53 10.98
CA ASP A 44 11.11 -13.43 10.60
C ASP A 44 11.57 -13.20 9.16
N GLU A 45 10.63 -12.97 8.23
CA GLU A 45 10.97 -12.63 6.84
C GLU A 45 11.62 -11.24 6.72
N ILE A 46 11.17 -10.26 7.50
CA ILE A 46 11.79 -8.92 7.52
C ILE A 46 13.24 -9.03 8.03
N ARG A 47 13.50 -9.79 9.10
CA ARG A 47 14.88 -10.02 9.59
C ARG A 47 15.76 -10.61 8.49
N ARG A 48 15.27 -11.67 7.85
CA ARG A 48 15.96 -12.31 6.72
C ARG A 48 16.19 -11.34 5.55
N THR A 49 15.22 -10.49 5.25
CA THR A 49 15.31 -9.48 4.18
C THR A 49 16.37 -8.44 4.50
N VAL A 50 16.43 -7.96 5.74
CA VAL A 50 17.48 -7.03 6.21
C VAL A 50 18.86 -7.67 6.08
N GLU A 51 19.04 -8.88 6.62
CA GLU A 51 20.32 -9.62 6.54
C GLU A 51 20.80 -9.82 5.09
N LEU A 52 19.89 -10.17 4.18
CA LEU A 52 20.23 -10.35 2.76
C LEU A 52 20.61 -9.04 2.08
N GLN A 53 19.90 -7.94 2.37
CA GLN A 53 20.23 -6.63 1.82
C GLN A 53 21.56 -6.11 2.34
N GLU A 54 21.86 -6.32 3.62
CA GLU A 54 23.15 -5.94 4.22
C GLU A 54 24.29 -6.75 3.61
N LYS A 55 24.12 -8.07 3.46
CA LYS A 55 25.09 -8.95 2.80
C LYS A 55 25.30 -8.59 1.33
N ALA A 56 24.25 -8.13 0.64
CA ALA A 56 24.33 -7.64 -0.73
C ALA A 56 24.99 -6.25 -0.84
N GLY A 57 25.26 -5.58 0.29
CA GLY A 57 25.93 -4.29 0.31
C GLY A 57 25.02 -3.10 0.01
N LEU A 58 23.69 -3.23 0.11
CA LEU A 58 22.78 -2.11 -0.15
C LEU A 58 22.97 -0.97 0.85
N ASP A 59 22.86 0.27 0.37
CA ASP A 59 23.04 1.48 1.18
C ASP A 59 21.79 1.85 1.97
N ILE A 60 20.62 1.73 1.34
CA ILE A 60 19.31 2.09 1.92
C ILE A 60 18.40 0.86 1.89
N LEU A 61 17.93 0.44 3.05
CA LEU A 61 17.18 -0.81 3.20
C LEU A 61 15.67 -0.58 3.21
N VAL A 62 14.93 -1.59 2.75
CA VAL A 62 13.46 -1.66 2.83
C VAL A 62 13.05 -2.86 3.68
N ASP A 63 11.85 -2.84 4.24
CA ASP A 63 11.32 -3.98 5.01
C ASP A 63 10.80 -5.12 4.11
N GLY A 64 10.72 -4.89 2.80
CA GLY A 64 10.19 -5.85 1.84
C GLY A 64 8.66 -5.95 1.83
N GLU A 65 7.96 -5.07 2.56
CA GLU A 65 6.50 -4.99 2.65
C GLU A 65 5.83 -6.31 3.09
N HIS A 66 6.52 -7.15 3.87
CA HIS A 66 6.03 -8.49 4.23
C HIS A 66 4.76 -8.48 5.09
N ARG A 67 4.52 -7.40 5.84
CA ARG A 67 3.30 -7.22 6.65
C ARG A 67 2.09 -6.72 5.84
N ARG A 68 2.27 -6.41 4.56
CA ARG A 68 1.22 -5.88 3.69
C ARG A 68 0.72 -6.99 2.79
N GLU A 69 -0.59 -7.06 2.57
CA GLU A 69 -1.15 -7.96 1.55
C GLU A 69 -0.96 -7.40 0.14
N SER A 70 -1.16 -6.09 0.00
CA SER A 70 -0.96 -5.26 -1.20
C SER A 70 -0.30 -3.95 -0.80
N PHE A 71 0.44 -3.33 -1.73
CA PHE A 71 1.21 -2.11 -1.50
C PHE A 71 0.34 -0.91 -1.09
N TYR A 72 -0.97 -0.93 -1.39
CA TYR A 72 -1.92 0.11 -0.96
C TYR A 72 -3.08 -0.41 -0.14
N ALA A 73 -3.52 -1.68 -0.30
CA ALA A 73 -4.77 -2.15 0.32
C ALA A 73 -4.76 -2.15 1.86
N PHE A 74 -3.57 -2.24 2.44
CA PHE A 74 -3.36 -2.20 3.90
C PHE A 74 -3.88 -0.90 4.56
N ILE A 75 -4.10 0.16 3.77
CA ILE A 75 -4.75 1.40 4.23
C ILE A 75 -6.07 1.13 4.96
N THR A 76 -6.82 0.11 4.53
CA THR A 76 -8.16 -0.19 5.06
C THR A 76 -8.14 -0.59 6.54
N ASP A 77 -7.06 -1.23 6.98
CA ASP A 77 -6.87 -1.60 8.38
C ASP A 77 -6.72 -0.35 9.26
N LYS A 78 -6.03 0.68 8.73
CA LYS A 78 -5.46 1.79 9.51
C LYS A 78 -6.21 3.11 9.35
N VAL A 79 -7.12 3.19 8.37
CA VAL A 79 -7.97 4.36 8.13
C VAL A 79 -9.44 3.99 8.36
N ALA A 80 -10.18 4.88 8.99
CA ALA A 80 -11.62 4.79 9.16
C ALA A 80 -12.32 5.37 7.92
N GLY A 81 -13.53 4.90 7.65
CA GLY A 81 -14.27 5.29 6.45
C GLY A 81 -13.87 4.54 5.19
N THR A 82 -12.95 3.58 5.29
CA THR A 82 -12.58 2.65 4.22
C THR A 82 -13.17 1.26 4.45
N ALA A 83 -13.55 0.58 3.38
CA ALA A 83 -13.89 -0.84 3.36
C ALA A 83 -13.15 -1.52 2.22
N LEU A 84 -12.76 -2.78 2.42
CA LEU A 84 -12.08 -3.56 1.40
C LEU A 84 -13.16 -4.29 0.59
N MET A 85 -13.27 -3.96 -0.70
CA MET A 85 -14.29 -4.52 -1.58
C MET A 85 -13.62 -5.30 -2.71
N SER A 86 -14.12 -6.49 -3.02
CA SER A 86 -13.69 -7.20 -4.22
C SER A 86 -14.24 -6.50 -5.46
N LEU A 87 -13.64 -6.74 -6.63
CA LEU A 87 -14.21 -6.22 -7.87
C LEU A 87 -15.61 -6.79 -8.15
N ALA A 88 -15.93 -7.99 -7.65
CA ALA A 88 -17.28 -8.54 -7.71
C ALA A 88 -18.28 -7.69 -6.87
N ASP A 89 -17.88 -7.27 -5.67
CA ASP A 89 -18.71 -6.39 -4.83
C ASP A 89 -18.92 -5.01 -5.47
N MET A 90 -18.01 -4.59 -6.37
CA MET A 90 -18.09 -3.31 -7.07
C MET A 90 -19.02 -3.33 -8.29
N LEU A 91 -19.37 -4.50 -8.83
CA LEU A 91 -20.22 -4.62 -10.03
C LEU A 91 -21.56 -3.88 -9.89
N ASP A 92 -22.10 -3.82 -8.69
CA ASP A 92 -23.37 -3.15 -8.41
C ASP A 92 -23.26 -1.61 -8.34
N TYR A 93 -22.03 -1.08 -8.30
CA TYR A 93 -21.75 0.34 -8.08
C TYR A 93 -21.00 1.01 -9.23
N VAL A 94 -20.58 0.26 -10.25
CA VAL A 94 -19.90 0.82 -11.44
C VAL A 94 -20.91 1.43 -12.40
N GLU A 95 -20.57 2.60 -12.93
CA GLU A 95 -21.42 3.37 -13.86
C GLU A 95 -21.47 2.70 -15.25
N ASP A 96 -20.34 2.16 -15.71
CA ASP A 96 -20.23 1.41 -16.97
C ASP A 96 -19.89 -0.05 -16.69
N LYS A 97 -20.93 -0.89 -16.67
CA LYS A 97 -20.79 -2.33 -16.44
C LYS A 97 -20.06 -3.03 -17.59
N ALA A 98 -20.26 -2.58 -18.83
CA ALA A 98 -19.66 -3.22 -20.00
C ALA A 98 -18.14 -3.02 -20.04
N ALA A 99 -17.68 -1.77 -19.83
CA ALA A 99 -16.26 -1.47 -19.73
C ALA A 99 -15.60 -2.17 -18.52
N PHE A 100 -16.31 -2.25 -17.39
CA PHE A 100 -15.81 -2.96 -16.21
C PHE A 100 -15.70 -4.47 -16.45
N GLU A 101 -16.68 -5.10 -17.09
CA GLU A 101 -16.60 -6.51 -17.47
C GLU A 101 -15.51 -6.79 -18.51
N GLU A 102 -15.26 -5.87 -19.44
CA GLU A 102 -14.14 -5.98 -20.39
C GLU A 102 -12.80 -5.92 -19.65
N MET A 103 -12.62 -4.96 -18.75
CA MET A 103 -11.43 -4.89 -17.90
C MET A 103 -11.24 -6.19 -17.12
N LEU A 104 -12.30 -6.73 -16.50
CA LEU A 104 -12.21 -8.00 -15.75
C LEU A 104 -11.75 -9.17 -16.62
N ARG A 105 -12.15 -9.22 -17.90
CA ARG A 105 -11.72 -10.26 -18.86
C ARG A 105 -10.24 -10.14 -19.25
N THR A 106 -9.69 -8.93 -19.23
CA THR A 106 -8.28 -8.67 -19.55
C THR A 106 -7.33 -8.89 -18.38
N MET A 107 -7.85 -9.13 -17.17
CA MET A 107 -7.00 -9.41 -16.01
C MET A 107 -6.54 -10.87 -15.97
N ASP A 108 -5.25 -11.08 -15.72
CA ASP A 108 -4.68 -12.41 -15.43
C ASP A 108 -4.97 -12.90 -14.00
N MET A 109 -5.91 -12.27 -13.28
CA MET A 109 -6.31 -12.66 -11.93
C MET A 109 -7.83 -12.67 -11.76
N PRO A 110 -8.38 -13.59 -10.95
CA PRO A 110 -9.82 -13.61 -10.65
C PRO A 110 -10.28 -12.30 -10.00
N ALA A 111 -11.42 -11.76 -10.45
CA ALA A 111 -12.02 -10.54 -9.92
C ALA A 111 -12.23 -10.56 -8.38
N SER A 112 -12.53 -11.75 -7.84
CA SER A 112 -12.72 -11.97 -6.39
C SER A 112 -11.41 -11.94 -5.59
N ALA A 113 -10.27 -12.13 -6.25
CA ALA A 113 -8.95 -12.06 -5.63
C ALA A 113 -8.42 -10.62 -5.57
N VAL A 114 -8.93 -9.72 -6.41
CA VAL A 114 -8.57 -8.30 -6.41
C VAL A 114 -9.46 -7.57 -5.42
N LYS A 115 -8.84 -7.07 -4.37
CA LYS A 115 -9.50 -6.32 -3.31
C LYS A 115 -9.02 -4.88 -3.32
N ASN A 116 -9.95 -3.96 -3.53
CA ASN A 116 -9.68 -2.53 -3.63
C ASN A 116 -10.25 -1.80 -2.39
N PRO A 117 -9.43 -1.01 -1.67
CA PRO A 117 -9.92 -0.07 -0.68
C PRO A 117 -10.96 0.87 -1.30
N THR A 118 -12.07 1.05 -0.60
CA THR A 118 -13.19 1.87 -1.06
C THR A 118 -13.62 2.84 0.03
N CYS A 119 -13.81 4.10 -0.33
CA CYS A 119 -14.30 5.12 0.59
C CYS A 119 -15.82 4.99 0.77
N VAL A 120 -16.22 4.50 1.95
CA VAL A 120 -17.62 4.29 2.38
C VAL A 120 -18.05 5.20 3.54
N GLY A 121 -17.11 5.96 4.11
CA GLY A 121 -17.32 6.86 5.26
C GLY A 121 -16.32 8.02 5.24
N LYS A 122 -16.43 8.94 6.21
CA LYS A 122 -15.46 10.04 6.35
C LYS A 122 -14.09 9.48 6.72
N LEU A 123 -13.07 9.82 5.92
CA LEU A 123 -11.71 9.35 6.10
C LEU A 123 -11.06 10.00 7.32
N SER A 124 -10.50 9.16 8.19
CA SER A 124 -9.67 9.59 9.31
C SER A 124 -8.68 8.51 9.70
N ARG A 125 -7.51 8.91 10.17
CA ARG A 125 -6.45 8.00 10.60
C ARG A 125 -6.84 7.35 11.93
N LYS A 126 -6.87 6.01 11.99
CA LYS A 126 -7.08 5.25 13.25
C LYS A 126 -5.77 5.08 14.00
N GLU A 127 -4.71 4.76 13.26
CA GLU A 127 -3.37 4.51 13.76
C GLU A 127 -2.33 4.85 12.68
N SER A 128 -1.04 4.76 13.04
CA SER A 128 0.05 4.99 12.10
C SER A 128 0.13 3.95 10.99
N LEU A 129 0.30 4.42 9.75
CA LEU A 129 0.32 3.60 8.54
C LEU A 129 1.55 2.71 8.45
N ALA A 130 2.73 3.19 8.80
CA ALA A 130 4.00 2.47 8.65
C ALA A 130 5.02 2.76 9.76
N LEU A 131 4.71 3.66 10.72
CA LEU A 131 5.61 3.95 11.85
C LEU A 131 6.05 2.70 12.63
N GLY A 132 5.15 1.73 12.84
CA GLY A 132 5.48 0.46 13.49
C GLY A 132 6.46 -0.41 12.69
N ASP A 133 6.44 -0.29 11.36
CA ASP A 133 7.35 -1.00 10.47
C ASP A 133 8.75 -0.35 10.52
N LEU A 134 8.82 0.99 10.49
CA LEU A 134 10.05 1.74 10.70
C LEU A 134 10.71 1.40 12.05
N ARG A 135 9.94 1.46 13.14
CA ARG A 135 10.46 1.15 14.48
C ARG A 135 11.00 -0.27 14.57
N PHE A 136 10.37 -1.23 13.89
CA PHE A 136 10.87 -2.59 13.83
C PHE A 136 12.19 -2.67 13.05
N MET A 137 12.28 -2.05 11.88
CA MET A 137 13.51 -2.00 11.07
C MET A 137 14.69 -1.39 11.81
N ARG A 138 14.45 -0.35 12.63
CA ARG A 138 15.50 0.29 13.45
C ARG A 138 16.10 -0.61 14.52
N ASN A 139 15.36 -1.63 14.96
CA ASN A 139 15.91 -2.64 15.87
C ASN A 139 16.77 -3.70 15.14
N LEU A 140 16.78 -3.70 13.80
CA LEU A 140 17.49 -4.68 12.98
C LEU A 140 18.73 -4.13 12.29
N THR A 141 18.75 -2.84 11.96
CA THR A 141 19.86 -2.22 11.22
C THR A 141 20.11 -0.78 11.67
N SER A 142 21.36 -0.33 11.49
CA SER A 142 21.77 1.07 11.62
C SER A 142 21.84 1.81 10.27
N LYS A 143 21.66 1.10 9.15
CA LYS A 143 21.62 1.72 7.82
C LYS A 143 20.35 2.57 7.65
N PRO A 144 20.36 3.56 6.74
CA PRO A 144 19.15 4.29 6.38
C PRO A 144 18.02 3.36 5.93
N VAL A 145 16.80 3.67 6.34
CA VAL A 145 15.61 2.88 6.03
C VAL A 145 14.68 3.71 5.14
N LYS A 146 14.18 3.09 4.08
CA LYS A 146 13.14 3.65 3.22
C LYS A 146 11.80 3.00 3.51
N ILE A 147 10.79 3.84 3.77
CA ILE A 147 9.40 3.44 3.92
C ILE A 147 8.62 3.80 2.67
N THR A 148 7.93 2.83 2.08
CA THR A 148 7.02 3.05 0.94
C THR A 148 5.61 3.31 1.46
N LEU A 149 4.92 4.26 0.84
CA LEU A 149 3.52 4.59 1.09
C LEU A 149 2.81 4.74 -0.26
N PRO A 150 1.54 4.34 -0.39
CA PRO A 150 0.75 4.68 -1.56
C PRO A 150 0.56 6.20 -1.62
N GLY A 151 0.67 6.75 -2.82
CA GLY A 151 0.55 8.19 -3.02
C GLY A 151 -0.89 8.73 -2.90
N PRO A 152 -1.03 10.04 -2.64
CA PRO A 152 -2.34 10.67 -2.46
C PRO A 152 -3.25 10.60 -3.70
N TYR A 153 -2.70 10.68 -4.91
CA TYR A 153 -3.46 10.63 -6.15
C TYR A 153 -4.00 9.23 -6.40
N LEU A 154 -3.15 8.20 -6.31
CA LEU A 154 -3.53 6.79 -6.34
C LEU A 154 -4.67 6.52 -5.36
N LEU A 155 -4.46 6.82 -4.07
CA LEU A 155 -5.46 6.60 -3.04
C LEU A 155 -6.77 7.35 -3.34
N THR A 156 -6.69 8.59 -3.80
CA THR A 156 -7.88 9.37 -4.15
C THR A 156 -8.64 8.75 -5.33
N ARG A 157 -7.95 8.28 -6.36
CA ARG A 157 -8.58 7.72 -7.56
C ARG A 157 -9.11 6.30 -7.30
N SER A 158 -8.33 5.44 -6.65
CA SER A 158 -8.69 4.03 -6.42
C SER A 158 -9.80 3.87 -5.39
N MET A 159 -9.83 4.70 -4.33
CA MET A 159 -10.86 4.62 -3.30
C MET A 159 -12.19 5.27 -3.70
N TRP A 160 -12.22 6.06 -4.77
CA TRP A 160 -13.44 6.75 -5.19
C TRP A 160 -14.38 5.78 -5.91
N VAL A 161 -15.54 5.51 -5.33
CA VAL A 161 -16.64 4.78 -5.99
C VAL A 161 -17.87 5.67 -5.94
N THR A 162 -18.28 6.25 -7.08
CA THR A 162 -19.27 7.33 -7.12
C THR A 162 -20.52 7.04 -6.28
N ALA A 163 -21.14 5.86 -6.44
CA ALA A 163 -22.37 5.49 -5.74
C ALA A 163 -22.23 5.39 -4.21
N LEU A 164 -21.02 5.14 -3.71
CA LEU A 164 -20.73 5.00 -2.28
C LEU A 164 -20.14 6.29 -1.71
N THR A 165 -19.08 6.79 -2.33
CA THR A 165 -18.28 7.90 -1.85
C THR A 165 -19.04 9.22 -1.90
N ARG A 166 -19.95 9.42 -2.86
CA ARG A 166 -20.77 10.66 -2.92
C ARG A 166 -21.69 10.87 -1.72
N LYS A 167 -21.99 9.81 -0.97
CA LYS A 167 -22.76 9.91 0.28
C LYS A 167 -22.00 10.69 1.37
N VAL A 168 -20.69 10.84 1.22
CA VAL A 168 -19.79 11.44 2.22
C VAL A 168 -19.03 12.64 1.65
N TYR A 169 -18.56 12.53 0.41
CA TYR A 169 -17.74 13.57 -0.24
C TYR A 169 -18.40 14.07 -1.52
N ARG A 170 -18.49 15.39 -1.67
CA ARG A 170 -19.07 16.00 -2.88
C ARG A 170 -18.30 15.65 -4.16
N ASN A 171 -16.98 15.54 -4.09
CA ASN A 171 -16.09 15.25 -5.21
C ASN A 171 -14.74 14.69 -4.74
N HIS A 172 -13.94 14.17 -5.68
CA HIS A 172 -12.61 13.61 -5.42
C HIS A 172 -11.68 14.60 -4.71
N LYS A 173 -11.74 15.91 -5.03
CA LYS A 173 -10.90 16.94 -4.39
C LYS A 173 -11.14 17.01 -2.89
N LYS A 174 -12.40 16.93 -2.45
CA LYS A 174 -12.74 16.96 -1.03
C LYS A 174 -12.35 15.69 -0.30
N MET A 175 -12.32 14.54 -0.98
CA MET A 175 -11.74 13.32 -0.42
C MET A 175 -10.20 13.41 -0.36
N ALA A 176 -9.58 13.97 -1.39
CA ALA A 176 -8.14 14.19 -1.47
C ALA A 176 -7.62 15.07 -0.32
N ASP A 177 -8.38 16.11 0.07
CA ASP A 177 -8.07 16.97 1.23
C ASP A 177 -7.80 16.11 2.50
N ASP A 178 -8.64 15.09 2.76
CA ASP A 178 -8.47 14.21 3.91
C ASP A 178 -7.36 13.16 3.70
N VAL A 179 -7.24 12.59 2.50
CA VAL A 179 -6.14 11.66 2.16
C VAL A 179 -4.79 12.33 2.38
N VAL A 180 -4.61 13.55 1.86
CA VAL A 180 -3.39 14.35 2.02
C VAL A 180 -3.13 14.70 3.48
N LYS A 181 -4.18 14.98 4.26
CA LYS A 181 -4.04 15.19 5.70
C LYS A 181 -3.49 13.95 6.40
N ILE A 182 -4.07 12.77 6.14
CA ILE A 182 -3.64 11.50 6.72
C ILE A 182 -2.18 11.18 6.37
N LEU A 183 -1.81 11.29 5.09
CA LEU A 183 -0.43 11.03 4.64
C LEU A 183 0.56 12.05 5.20
N ARG A 184 0.16 13.32 5.37
CA ARG A 184 1.00 14.33 6.01
C ARG A 184 1.25 14.00 7.48
N GLU A 185 0.22 13.59 8.22
CA GLU A 185 0.37 13.15 9.61
C GLU A 185 1.32 11.95 9.71
N GLU A 186 1.20 10.97 8.81
CA GLU A 186 2.14 9.85 8.73
C GLU A 186 3.59 10.30 8.44
N LEU A 187 3.77 11.21 7.48
CA LEU A 187 5.09 11.72 7.10
C LEU A 187 5.77 12.45 8.26
N ILE A 188 5.01 13.23 9.03
CA ILE A 188 5.50 13.90 10.24
C ILE A 188 5.95 12.87 11.27
N ASP A 189 5.13 11.85 11.54
CA ASP A 189 5.48 10.80 12.51
C ASP A 189 6.72 10.00 12.09
N LEU A 190 6.85 9.68 10.79
CA LEU A 190 8.03 8.99 10.25
C LEU A 190 9.28 9.88 10.35
N ARG A 191 9.18 11.16 9.99
CA ARG A 191 10.27 12.14 10.14
C ARG A 191 10.72 12.25 11.60
N ASP A 192 9.77 12.40 12.52
CA ASP A 192 10.05 12.60 13.94
C ASP A 192 10.62 11.33 14.59
N ALA A 193 10.31 10.15 14.04
CA ALA A 193 10.96 8.88 14.38
C ALA A 193 12.29 8.63 13.64
N GLY A 194 12.75 9.60 12.85
CA GLY A 194 14.06 9.58 12.18
C GLY A 194 14.11 8.80 10.88
N CYS A 195 13.00 8.61 10.16
CA CYS A 195 13.01 8.02 8.82
C CYS A 195 13.77 8.93 7.83
N GLU A 196 14.78 8.40 7.13
CA GLU A 196 15.56 9.20 6.17
C GLU A 196 14.88 9.28 4.79
N PHE A 197 14.15 8.24 4.39
CA PHE A 197 13.51 8.16 3.08
C PHE A 197 12.05 7.69 3.18
N VAL A 198 11.15 8.51 2.63
CA VAL A 198 9.75 8.12 2.40
C VAL A 198 9.49 8.17 0.90
N GLN A 199 9.00 7.08 0.34
CA GLN A 199 8.63 6.95 -1.07
C GLN A 199 7.11 6.94 -1.20
N PHE A 200 6.57 7.75 -2.11
CA PHE A 200 5.17 7.69 -2.50
C PHE A 200 5.03 6.97 -3.85
N ASP A 201 4.27 5.88 -3.86
CA ASP A 201 4.03 5.09 -5.05
C ASP A 201 2.78 5.61 -5.79
N GLU A 202 3.00 6.16 -6.98
CA GLU A 202 1.97 6.77 -7.84
C GLU A 202 1.98 6.19 -9.28
N PRO A 203 1.85 4.86 -9.45
CA PRO A 203 1.88 4.25 -10.79
C PRO A 203 0.78 4.81 -11.70
N VAL A 204 -0.36 5.17 -11.11
CA VAL A 204 -1.56 5.66 -11.80
C VAL A 204 -1.37 7.07 -12.41
N LEU A 205 -0.35 7.84 -12.01
CA LEU A 205 -0.03 9.11 -12.68
C LEU A 205 0.41 8.90 -14.14
N THR A 206 1.01 7.75 -14.46
CA THR A 206 1.43 7.47 -15.85
C THR A 206 0.24 7.39 -16.80
N GLU A 207 -0.90 6.88 -16.34
CA GLU A 207 -2.13 6.85 -17.14
C GLU A 207 -2.64 8.24 -17.49
N VAL A 208 -2.55 9.19 -16.56
CA VAL A 208 -2.99 10.57 -16.80
C VAL A 208 -2.15 11.24 -17.89
N VAL A 209 -0.85 10.90 -17.94
CA VAL A 209 0.10 11.53 -18.87
C VAL A 209 0.15 10.80 -20.21
N MET A 210 -0.04 9.47 -20.21
CA MET A 210 0.24 8.61 -21.36
C MET A 210 -1.02 8.03 -22.03
N SER A 211 -2.21 8.17 -21.46
CA SER A 211 -3.46 7.72 -22.11
C SER A 211 -4.06 8.82 -22.99
N GLU A 212 -4.43 8.45 -24.23
CA GLU A 212 -5.20 9.33 -25.13
C GLU A 212 -6.64 9.55 -24.61
N GLU A 213 -7.17 8.58 -23.84
CA GLU A 213 -8.47 8.63 -23.16
C GLU A 213 -8.30 8.50 -21.64
N CYS A 214 -8.22 9.64 -20.95
CA CYS A 214 -8.10 9.72 -19.48
C CYS A 214 -9.37 9.27 -18.72
N GLU A 215 -10.44 8.85 -19.42
CA GLU A 215 -11.73 8.47 -18.83
C GLU A 215 -11.82 6.99 -18.42
N ARG A 216 -10.93 6.12 -18.91
CA ARG A 216 -10.97 4.70 -18.53
C ARG A 216 -10.51 4.51 -17.09
N ARG A 217 -11.38 3.92 -16.26
CA ARG A 217 -11.04 3.47 -14.90
C ARG A 217 -10.18 2.23 -14.99
N THR A 218 -8.96 2.33 -14.47
CA THR A 218 -8.16 1.16 -14.11
C THR A 218 -8.32 0.92 -12.61
N PHE A 219 -8.49 -0.35 -12.24
CA PHE A 219 -8.50 -0.79 -10.85
C PHE A 219 -7.16 -1.50 -10.57
N MET A 220 -6.06 -0.78 -10.78
CA MET A 220 -4.72 -1.18 -10.34
C MET A 220 -4.48 -0.65 -8.92
#